data_AF-A0A9P5VM54-F1
#
_entry.id   AF-A0A9P5VM54-F1
#
_cell.length_a   1.000
_cell.length_b   1.000
_cell.length_c   1.000
_cell.angle_alpha   90.00
_cell.angle_beta   90.00
_cell.angle_gamma   90.00
#
_symmetry.space_group_name_H-M   'P 1'
#
loop_
_entity.id
_entity.type
_entity.pdbx_description
1 polymer ?
#
loop_
_entity_poly.entity_id
_entity_poly.type
_entity_poly.pdbx_seq_one_letter_code
_entity_poly.pdbx_strand_id
1 'polypeptide(L)'
;MGPHPQTLFSPELISATVQSQLPEGYLMRPLEITDYSKGFYDCLAGLTVVGKVSESSFQETFAAMLRAETVYHIVVIEDLHESRIVATGTLIVEQKFLRGCGKAGHIEDIVVHDSQRGKKFGIRLIDQLKHIGTALGCYKLLLTCSETNEPFYEKSGFLRKDLHMAQYLTQSTPAPAPPCTTTVMEVAPTTTIPSTTATSAADISTSAMTTSSSVESSSNASTTITVVDPRAMLGGMSMEFNAVAMGESVYVK
;
A
#
# COMPACT_ATOMS: atom_id res chain seq x y z
N MET A 1 -8.19 -7.42 -25.83
CA MET A 1 -7.66 -6.58 -24.74
C MET A 1 -6.50 -7.34 -24.13
N GLY A 2 -5.31 -6.74 -24.07
CA GLY A 2 -4.19 -7.36 -23.34
C GLY A 2 -4.50 -7.43 -21.83
N PRO A 3 -3.73 -8.19 -21.05
CA PRO A 3 -3.88 -8.17 -19.60
C PRO A 3 -3.66 -6.75 -19.09
N HIS A 4 -4.61 -6.24 -18.30
CA HIS A 4 -4.42 -4.99 -17.57
C HIS A 4 -3.26 -5.17 -16.57
N PRO A 5 -2.40 -4.15 -16.39
CA PRO A 5 -1.31 -4.22 -15.42
C PRO A 5 -1.86 -4.47 -14.01
N GLN A 6 -1.10 -5.19 -13.19
CA GLN A 6 -1.51 -5.54 -11.83
C GLN A 6 -1.54 -4.28 -10.96
N THR A 7 -2.69 -4.02 -10.34
CA THR A 7 -2.89 -2.93 -9.38
C THR A 7 -2.66 -3.38 -7.95
N LEU A 8 -2.26 -2.44 -7.08
CA LEU A 8 -1.97 -2.73 -5.67
C LEU A 8 -3.23 -3.07 -4.85
N PHE A 9 -4.38 -2.55 -5.25
CA PHE A 9 -5.69 -2.88 -4.68
C PHE A 9 -6.80 -2.78 -5.75
N SER A 10 -8.03 -3.16 -5.38
CA SER A 10 -9.18 -3.13 -6.30
C SER A 10 -9.49 -1.69 -6.77
N PRO A 11 -9.55 -1.44 -8.10
CA PRO A 11 -9.95 -0.14 -8.64
C PRO A 11 -11.36 0.32 -8.24
N GLU A 12 -12.23 -0.59 -7.77
CA GLU A 12 -13.59 -0.28 -7.30
C GLU A 12 -13.60 0.64 -6.07
N LEU A 13 -12.49 0.71 -5.33
CA LEU A 13 -12.34 1.63 -4.21
C LEU A 13 -12.05 3.08 -4.65
N ILE A 14 -11.84 3.33 -5.95
CA ILE A 14 -11.71 4.68 -6.50
C ILE A 14 -13.08 5.32 -6.63
N SER A 15 -13.27 6.48 -6.01
CA SER A 15 -14.54 7.20 -6.03
C SER A 15 -14.75 7.84 -7.40
N ALA A 16 -15.80 7.41 -8.11
CA ALA A 16 -16.23 8.04 -9.35
C ALA A 16 -16.51 9.55 -9.16
N THR A 17 -16.99 9.95 -7.97
CA THR A 17 -17.22 11.36 -7.64
C THR A 17 -15.91 12.14 -7.57
N VAL A 18 -14.88 11.60 -6.90
CA VAL A 18 -13.57 12.28 -6.81
C VAL A 18 -12.88 12.29 -8.17
N GLN A 19 -12.90 11.17 -8.91
CA GLN A 19 -12.37 11.08 -10.27
C GLN A 19 -12.99 12.12 -11.20
N SER A 20 -14.31 12.35 -11.13
CA SER A 20 -15.01 13.33 -11.98
C SER A 20 -14.60 14.79 -11.73
N GLN A 21 -13.93 15.07 -10.61
CA GLN A 21 -13.46 16.41 -10.25
C GLN A 21 -12.02 16.68 -10.71
N LEU A 22 -11.36 15.70 -11.31
CA LEU A 22 -10.08 15.91 -11.97
C LEU A 22 -10.29 16.63 -13.32
N PRO A 23 -9.32 17.45 -13.77
CA PRO A 23 -9.34 17.97 -15.13
C PRO A 23 -9.32 16.82 -16.15
N GLU A 24 -9.82 17.10 -17.35
CA GLU A 24 -9.70 16.17 -18.47
C GLU A 24 -8.24 15.78 -18.73
N GLY A 25 -8.01 14.54 -19.14
CA GLY A 25 -6.67 14.00 -19.37
C GLY A 25 -5.97 13.44 -18.12
N TYR A 26 -6.62 13.46 -16.95
CA TYR A 26 -6.06 12.89 -15.72
C TYR A 26 -6.86 11.69 -15.20
N LEU A 27 -6.14 10.66 -14.74
CA LEU A 27 -6.71 9.44 -14.20
C LEU A 27 -6.22 9.20 -12.78
N MET A 28 -7.14 9.11 -11.83
CA MET A 28 -6.90 8.61 -10.49
C MET A 28 -7.10 7.10 -10.48
N ARG A 29 -6.09 6.37 -10.01
CA ARG A 29 -6.14 4.90 -9.96
C ARG A 29 -5.21 4.35 -8.86
N PRO A 30 -5.33 3.07 -8.51
CA PRO A 30 -4.32 2.41 -7.69
C PRO A 30 -2.95 2.43 -8.38
N LEU A 31 -1.89 2.40 -7.58
CA LEU A 31 -0.52 2.15 -8.08
C LEU A 31 -0.49 0.82 -8.85
N GLU A 32 0.17 0.84 -10.00
CA GLU A 32 0.39 -0.32 -10.86
C GLU A 32 1.85 -0.76 -10.81
N ILE A 33 2.10 -2.07 -11.01
CA ILE A 33 3.46 -2.63 -11.04
C ILE A 33 4.35 -2.03 -12.14
N THR A 34 3.77 -1.40 -13.16
CA THR A 34 4.48 -0.75 -14.26
C THR A 34 4.80 0.72 -14.01
N ASP A 35 4.31 1.32 -12.91
CA ASP A 35 4.45 2.76 -12.65
C ASP A 35 5.87 3.21 -12.32
N TYR A 36 6.79 2.27 -12.07
CA TYR A 36 8.23 2.55 -12.03
C TYR A 36 8.68 3.32 -13.28
N SER A 37 8.27 2.83 -14.46
CA SER A 37 8.61 3.42 -15.75
C SER A 37 7.85 4.71 -16.07
N LYS A 38 6.76 5.00 -15.34
CA LYS A 38 5.93 6.20 -15.50
C LYS A 38 6.35 7.36 -14.60
N GLY A 39 7.54 7.30 -13.99
CA GLY A 39 8.06 8.39 -13.16
C GLY A 39 7.46 8.47 -11.75
N PHE A 40 6.98 7.34 -11.19
CA PHE A 40 6.46 7.32 -9.81
C PHE A 40 7.46 7.89 -8.79
N TYR A 41 8.74 7.50 -8.88
CA TYR A 41 9.78 8.02 -8.00
C TYR A 41 10.17 9.48 -8.29
N ASP A 42 10.03 9.95 -9.54
CA ASP A 42 10.21 11.37 -9.87
C ASP A 42 9.17 12.23 -9.15
N CYS A 43 7.93 11.74 -9.06
CA CYS A 43 6.88 12.39 -8.28
C CYS A 43 7.18 12.37 -6.78
N LEU A 44 7.60 11.23 -6.22
CA LEU A 44 7.94 11.10 -4.80
C LEU A 44 9.14 11.95 -4.38
N ALA A 45 10.08 12.22 -5.29
CA ALA A 45 11.24 13.08 -5.02
C ALA A 45 10.85 14.52 -4.64
N GLY A 46 9.64 14.96 -4.97
CA GLY A 46 9.09 16.25 -4.53
C GLY A 46 8.75 16.29 -3.03
N LEU A 47 8.71 15.15 -2.34
CA LEU A 47 8.39 15.05 -0.92
C LEU A 47 9.64 14.90 -0.04
N THR A 48 10.52 13.95 -0.37
CA THR A 48 11.68 13.59 0.46
C THR A 48 12.75 12.84 -0.35
N VAL A 49 13.83 12.44 0.32
CA VAL A 49 14.91 11.63 -0.24
C VAL A 49 14.40 10.23 -0.58
N VAL A 50 14.33 9.91 -1.88
CA VAL A 50 13.98 8.57 -2.38
C VAL A 50 15.17 7.60 -2.32
N GLY A 51 16.38 8.08 -2.60
CA GLY A 51 17.56 7.24 -2.76
C GLY A 51 17.66 6.60 -4.16
N LYS A 52 18.56 5.62 -4.32
CA LYS A 52 18.71 4.87 -5.59
C LYS A 52 17.83 3.62 -5.53
N VAL A 53 16.81 3.54 -6.37
CA VAL A 53 15.88 2.40 -6.42
C VAL A 53 15.87 1.80 -7.83
N SER A 54 16.16 0.49 -7.92
CA SER A 54 16.01 -0.27 -9.16
C SER A 54 14.56 -0.69 -9.37
N GLU A 55 14.19 -1.00 -10.61
CA GLU A 55 12.88 -1.55 -10.95
C GLU A 55 12.60 -2.86 -10.19
N SER A 56 13.61 -3.70 -10.00
CA SER A 56 13.49 -4.93 -9.21
C SER A 56 13.11 -4.65 -7.75
N SER A 57 13.75 -3.67 -7.10
CA SER A 57 13.42 -3.30 -5.72
C SER A 57 12.01 -2.69 -5.61
N PHE A 58 11.58 -1.94 -6.63
CA PHE A 58 10.19 -1.48 -6.71
C PHE A 58 9.21 -2.66 -6.78
N GLN A 59 9.45 -3.62 -7.68
CA GLN A 59 8.59 -4.79 -7.86
C GLN A 59 8.55 -5.68 -6.61
N GLU A 60 9.69 -5.87 -5.94
CA GLU A 60 9.78 -6.60 -4.67
C GLU A 60 8.97 -5.91 -3.56
N THR A 61 9.07 -4.59 -3.46
CA THR A 61 8.30 -3.78 -2.50
C THR A 61 6.80 -3.84 -2.81
N PHE A 62 6.43 -3.66 -4.08
CA PHE A 62 5.06 -3.78 -4.55
C PHE A 62 4.47 -5.15 -4.21
N ALA A 63 5.20 -6.24 -4.47
CA ALA A 63 4.77 -7.59 -4.15
C ALA A 63 4.64 -7.82 -2.63
N ALA A 64 5.52 -7.22 -1.83
CA ALA A 64 5.40 -7.27 -0.36
C ALA A 64 4.16 -6.54 0.15
N MET A 65 3.87 -5.35 -0.37
CA MET A 65 2.66 -4.59 -0.03
C MET A 65 1.39 -5.32 -0.48
N LEU A 66 1.41 -5.95 -1.65
CA LEU A 66 0.27 -6.73 -2.16
C LEU A 66 -0.04 -7.94 -1.26
N ARG A 67 0.98 -8.61 -0.71
CA ARG A 67 0.80 -9.70 0.27
C ARG A 67 0.24 -9.23 1.62
N ALA A 68 0.45 -7.96 1.97
CA ALA A 68 -0.15 -7.33 3.14
C ALA A 68 -1.59 -6.88 2.80
N GLU A 69 -2.44 -7.87 2.50
CA GLU A 69 -3.83 -7.65 2.06
C GLU A 69 -4.54 -6.63 2.94
N THR A 70 -5.22 -5.66 2.29
CA THR A 70 -6.00 -4.60 2.94
C THR A 70 -5.23 -3.60 3.80
N VAL A 71 -3.89 -3.65 3.83
CA VAL A 71 -3.07 -2.68 4.59
C VAL A 71 -2.74 -1.45 3.74
N TYR A 72 -2.16 -1.64 2.55
CA TYR A 72 -1.62 -0.55 1.73
C TYR A 72 -2.57 -0.14 0.61
N HIS A 73 -2.88 1.15 0.52
CA HIS A 73 -3.67 1.73 -0.55
C HIS A 73 -2.97 2.96 -1.12
N ILE A 74 -2.10 2.75 -2.10
CA ILE A 74 -1.37 3.82 -2.79
C ILE A 74 -2.19 4.27 -4.00
N VAL A 75 -2.68 5.51 -3.95
CA VAL A 75 -3.44 6.16 -5.02
C VAL A 75 -2.49 7.06 -5.80
N VAL A 76 -2.50 6.94 -7.12
CA VAL A 76 -1.77 7.83 -8.03
C VAL A 76 -2.74 8.63 -8.90
N ILE A 77 -2.28 9.79 -9.36
CA ILE A 77 -2.88 10.51 -10.48
C ILE A 77 -1.89 10.46 -11.64
N GLU A 78 -2.34 9.93 -12.78
CA GLU A 78 -1.59 9.86 -14.03
C GLU A 78 -2.05 10.97 -14.98
N ASP A 79 -1.10 11.67 -15.59
CA ASP A 79 -1.32 12.49 -16.78
C ASP A 79 -1.31 11.58 -18.01
N LEU A 80 -2.48 11.40 -18.64
CA LEU A 80 -2.65 10.47 -19.76
C LEU A 80 -2.00 10.98 -21.05
N HIS A 81 -1.72 12.29 -21.16
CA HIS A 81 -1.03 12.83 -22.34
C HIS A 81 0.46 12.50 -22.31
N GLU A 82 1.07 12.58 -21.13
CA GLU A 82 2.50 12.30 -20.94
C GLU A 82 2.78 10.86 -20.49
N SER A 83 1.73 10.11 -20.13
CA SER A 83 1.84 8.78 -19.50
C SER A 83 2.75 8.80 -18.26
N ARG A 84 2.58 9.81 -17.41
CA ARG A 84 3.40 10.03 -16.20
C ARG A 84 2.57 10.12 -14.94
N ILE A 85 3.12 9.61 -13.84
CA ILE A 85 2.57 9.85 -12.50
C ILE A 85 2.89 11.28 -12.07
N VAL A 86 1.85 12.04 -11.71
CA VAL A 86 1.95 13.46 -11.38
C VAL A 86 1.52 13.79 -9.95
N ALA A 87 0.87 12.85 -9.26
CA ALA A 87 0.59 12.96 -7.85
C ALA A 87 0.45 11.58 -7.23
N THR A 88 0.74 11.45 -5.94
CA THR A 88 0.52 10.21 -5.19
C THR A 88 0.15 10.51 -3.74
N GLY A 89 -0.55 9.56 -3.13
CA GLY A 89 -0.89 9.55 -1.72
C GLY A 89 -1.19 8.14 -1.24
N THR A 90 -0.82 7.85 0.00
CA THR A 90 -0.94 6.51 0.59
C THR A 90 -1.92 6.54 1.74
N LEU A 91 -2.80 5.53 1.83
CA LEU A 91 -3.53 5.19 3.04
C LEU A 91 -3.05 3.82 3.55
N ILE A 92 -2.54 3.80 4.78
CA ILE A 92 -2.21 2.58 5.53
C ILE A 92 -3.34 2.30 6.51
N VAL A 93 -3.95 1.13 6.43
CA VAL A 93 -5.02 0.71 7.34
C VAL A 93 -4.44 -0.18 8.43
N GLU A 94 -4.44 0.33 9.66
CA GLU A 94 -3.94 -0.36 10.83
C GLU A 94 -5.10 -1.00 11.62
N GLN A 95 -5.03 -2.31 11.81
CA GLN A 95 -5.92 -3.05 12.69
C GLN A 95 -5.52 -2.82 14.16
N LYS A 96 -6.49 -2.48 15.01
CA LYS A 96 -6.27 -2.30 16.45
C LYS A 96 -7.09 -3.30 17.25
N PHE A 97 -6.65 -3.64 18.46
CA PHE A 97 -7.50 -4.32 19.46
C PHE A 97 -8.45 -3.33 20.17
N LEU A 98 -8.02 -2.07 20.27
CA LEU A 98 -8.79 -0.97 20.81
C LEU A 98 -10.05 -0.71 19.97
N ARG A 99 -11.05 -0.05 20.57
CA ARG A 99 -12.29 0.36 19.89
C ARG A 99 -13.04 -0.82 19.27
N GLY A 100 -13.07 -1.97 19.97
CA GLY A 100 -13.80 -3.16 19.53
C GLY A 100 -13.19 -3.81 18.30
N CYS A 101 -11.87 -4.01 18.29
CA CYS A 101 -11.14 -4.48 17.12
C CYS A 101 -11.31 -3.54 15.89
N GLY A 102 -11.23 -2.22 16.12
CA GLY A 102 -11.44 -1.22 15.08
C GLY A 102 -10.22 -1.01 14.16
N LYS A 103 -10.42 -0.27 13.07
CA LYS A 103 -9.36 0.13 12.12
C LYS A 103 -9.06 1.63 12.17
N ALA A 104 -7.78 2.00 12.14
CA ALA A 104 -7.35 3.39 11.97
C ALA A 104 -6.64 3.53 10.62
N GLY A 105 -6.97 4.58 9.86
CA GLY A 105 -6.26 4.89 8.62
C GLY A 105 -5.17 5.95 8.87
N HIS A 106 -3.99 5.75 8.30
CA HIS A 106 -2.87 6.69 8.31
C HIS A 106 -2.63 7.16 6.89
N ILE A 107 -2.73 8.47 6.67
CA ILE A 107 -2.48 9.09 5.38
C ILE A 107 -1.03 9.53 5.35
N GLU A 108 -0.29 8.99 4.38
CA GLU A 108 1.15 9.17 4.20
C GLU A 108 1.46 9.58 2.75
N ASP A 109 2.69 10.05 2.52
CA ASP A 109 3.29 10.26 1.21
C ASP A 109 2.46 11.10 0.22
N ILE A 110 1.79 12.15 0.71
CA ILE A 110 1.03 13.09 -0.13
C ILE A 110 1.98 14.01 -0.88
N VAL A 111 2.01 13.89 -2.21
CA VAL A 111 2.82 14.74 -3.06
C VAL A 111 2.16 14.99 -4.41
N VAL A 112 2.40 16.18 -4.95
CA VAL A 112 2.02 16.58 -6.31
C VAL A 112 3.27 17.10 -6.99
N HIS A 113 3.57 16.59 -8.18
CA HIS A 113 4.70 17.03 -8.98
C HIS A 113 4.65 18.55 -9.20
N ASP A 114 5.80 19.22 -9.17
CA ASP A 114 5.86 20.68 -9.11
C ASP A 114 5.20 21.38 -10.31
N SER A 115 5.37 20.81 -11.50
CA SER A 115 4.72 21.31 -12.73
C SER A 115 3.19 21.15 -12.74
N GLN A 116 2.63 20.43 -11.76
CA GLN A 116 1.23 20.02 -11.70
C GLN A 116 0.50 20.62 -10.48
N ARG A 117 1.18 21.47 -9.71
CA ARG A 117 0.58 22.22 -8.59
C ARG A 117 -0.48 23.21 -9.08
N GLY A 118 -1.39 23.60 -8.18
CA GLY A 118 -2.50 24.51 -8.50
C GLY A 118 -3.73 23.84 -9.15
N LYS A 119 -3.61 22.58 -9.62
CA LYS A 119 -4.71 21.79 -10.20
C LYS A 119 -5.60 21.07 -9.17
N LYS A 120 -5.42 21.39 -7.89
CA LYS A 120 -6.14 20.79 -6.74
C LYS A 120 -5.89 19.28 -6.55
N PHE A 121 -4.90 18.67 -7.19
CA PHE A 121 -4.60 17.23 -7.02
C PHE A 121 -4.37 16.80 -5.57
N GLY A 122 -3.67 17.61 -4.77
CA GLY A 122 -3.47 17.30 -3.35
C GLY A 122 -4.78 17.12 -2.58
N ILE A 123 -5.74 18.02 -2.76
CA ILE A 123 -7.03 17.91 -2.03
C ILE A 123 -7.86 16.72 -2.54
N ARG A 124 -7.75 16.39 -3.83
CA ARG A 124 -8.41 15.23 -4.44
C ARG A 124 -7.85 13.91 -3.93
N LEU A 125 -6.53 13.83 -3.73
CA LEU A 125 -5.92 12.68 -3.06
C LEU A 125 -6.48 12.54 -1.63
N ILE A 126 -6.55 13.63 -0.86
CA ILE A 126 -7.13 13.57 0.50
C ILE A 126 -8.59 13.13 0.48
N ASP A 127 -9.41 13.66 -0.43
CA ASP A 127 -10.80 13.25 -0.59
C ASP A 127 -10.92 11.76 -0.93
N GLN A 128 -10.06 11.26 -1.82
CA GLN A 128 -10.03 9.84 -2.20
C GLN A 128 -9.59 8.95 -1.04
N LEU A 129 -8.53 9.29 -0.31
CA LEU A 129 -8.06 8.48 0.82
C LEU A 129 -9.08 8.50 1.98
N LYS A 130 -9.80 9.61 2.18
CA LYS A 130 -10.95 9.66 3.09
C LYS A 130 -12.07 8.71 2.67
N HIS A 131 -12.37 8.68 1.37
CA HIS A 131 -13.36 7.75 0.82
C HIS A 131 -12.97 6.28 1.07
N ILE A 132 -11.73 5.89 0.74
CA ILE A 132 -11.23 4.54 0.97
C ILE A 132 -11.29 4.18 2.45
N GLY A 133 -10.76 5.05 3.32
CA GLY A 133 -10.77 4.81 4.76
C GLY A 133 -12.18 4.62 5.34
N THR A 134 -13.14 5.40 4.85
CA THR A 134 -14.56 5.28 5.23
C THR A 134 -15.14 3.95 4.73
N ALA A 135 -14.92 3.60 3.46
CA ALA A 135 -15.41 2.35 2.86
C ALA A 135 -14.85 1.11 3.58
N LEU A 136 -13.61 1.19 4.07
CA LEU A 136 -12.96 0.12 4.83
C LEU A 136 -13.32 0.12 6.33
N GLY A 137 -14.18 1.02 6.79
CA GLY A 137 -14.64 1.07 8.19
C GLY A 137 -13.58 1.59 9.17
N CYS A 138 -12.69 2.48 8.73
CA CYS A 138 -11.78 3.16 9.64
C CYS A 138 -12.56 4.10 10.56
N TYR A 139 -12.39 3.97 11.88
CA TYR A 139 -13.08 4.83 12.85
C TYR A 139 -12.42 6.22 12.96
N LYS A 140 -11.19 6.36 12.47
CA LYS A 140 -10.48 7.64 12.34
C LYS A 140 -9.45 7.58 11.22
N LEU A 141 -9.10 8.77 10.72
CA LEU A 141 -7.98 8.99 9.82
C LEU A 141 -6.98 9.93 10.50
N LEU A 142 -5.70 9.62 10.37
CA LEU A 142 -4.59 10.34 10.95
C LEU A 142 -3.61 10.72 9.84
N LEU A 143 -2.91 11.82 10.06
CA LEU A 143 -1.78 12.23 9.24
C LEU A 143 -0.88 13.11 10.09
N THR A 144 0.35 13.29 9.63
CA THR A 144 1.30 14.20 10.26
C THR A 144 1.79 15.21 9.22
N CYS A 145 1.93 16.47 9.64
CA CYS A 145 2.29 17.55 8.72
C CYS A 145 3.11 18.62 9.44
N SER A 146 3.82 19.43 8.66
CA SER A 146 4.47 20.65 9.15
C SER A 146 3.44 21.75 9.41
N GLU A 147 3.78 22.71 10.26
CA GLU A 147 2.92 23.86 10.57
C GLU A 147 2.53 24.64 9.30
N THR A 148 3.45 24.75 8.33
CA THR A 148 3.18 25.40 7.03
C THR A 148 2.06 24.72 6.24
N ASN A 149 1.91 23.40 6.39
CA ASN A 149 0.92 22.60 5.68
C ASN A 149 -0.37 22.39 6.49
N GLU A 150 -0.39 22.74 7.78
CA GLU A 150 -1.58 22.60 8.65
C GLU A 150 -2.85 23.23 8.02
N PRO A 151 -2.82 24.47 7.47
CA PRO A 151 -4.02 25.08 6.88
C PRO A 151 -4.57 24.34 5.66
N PHE A 152 -3.75 23.55 4.95
CA PHE A 152 -4.20 22.71 3.84
C PHE A 152 -5.04 21.54 4.36
N TYR A 153 -4.61 20.91 5.44
CA TYR A 153 -5.32 19.77 6.05
C TYR A 153 -6.56 20.20 6.82
N GLU A 154 -6.55 21.37 7.46
CA GLU A 154 -7.74 21.96 8.08
C GLU A 154 -8.87 22.19 7.05
N LYS A 155 -8.52 22.74 5.87
CA LYS A 155 -9.48 22.88 4.76
C LYS A 155 -10.05 21.55 4.27
N SER A 156 -9.34 20.45 4.53
CA SER A 156 -9.77 19.09 4.20
C SER A 156 -10.56 18.41 5.34
N GLY A 157 -10.82 19.14 6.44
CA GLY A 157 -11.60 18.69 7.59
C GLY A 157 -10.81 17.99 8.69
N PHE A 158 -9.47 18.05 8.66
CA PHE A 158 -8.63 17.56 9.75
C PHE A 158 -8.51 18.60 10.86
N LEU A 159 -8.24 18.14 12.07
CA LEU A 159 -8.04 18.98 13.25
C LEU A 159 -6.69 18.63 13.89
N ARG A 160 -5.97 19.64 14.38
CA ARG A 160 -4.79 19.41 15.24
C ARG A 160 -5.23 18.75 16.55
N LYS A 161 -4.60 17.62 16.89
CA LYS A 161 -4.96 16.81 18.07
C LYS A 161 -3.77 16.48 18.97
N ASP A 162 -2.69 15.98 18.38
CA ASP A 162 -1.56 15.42 19.11
C ASP A 162 -0.22 15.92 18.54
N LEU A 163 0.88 15.63 19.24
CA LEU A 163 2.25 15.87 18.80
C LEU A 163 2.81 14.63 18.09
N HIS A 164 3.53 14.81 16.98
CA HIS A 164 4.35 13.77 16.35
C HIS A 164 5.73 13.75 17.03
N MET A 165 6.16 12.59 17.50
CA MET A 165 7.53 12.38 18.01
C MET A 165 8.28 11.39 17.11
N ALA A 166 9.55 11.65 16.82
CA ALA A 166 10.37 10.79 15.95
C ALA A 166 11.71 10.46 16.62
N GLN A 167 12.12 9.19 16.53
CA GLN A 167 13.46 8.71 16.86
C GLN A 167 14.05 8.04 15.62
N TYR A 168 15.11 8.62 15.06
CA TYR A 168 15.82 8.05 13.92
C TYR A 168 16.81 6.99 14.40
N LEU A 169 16.60 5.74 13.98
CA LEU A 169 17.49 4.62 14.29
C LEU A 169 18.64 4.58 13.26
N THR A 170 19.90 4.56 13.72
CA THR A 170 21.05 4.43 12.82
C THR A 170 21.05 3.07 12.15
N GLN A 171 21.13 3.03 10.82
CA GLN A 171 21.38 1.77 10.10
C GLN A 171 22.83 1.35 10.38
N SER A 172 23.02 0.21 11.06
CA SER A 172 24.34 -0.41 11.14
C SER A 172 24.68 -0.97 9.76
N THR A 173 25.55 -0.30 9.01
CA THR A 173 26.18 -0.91 7.84
C THR A 173 26.93 -2.16 8.33
N PRO A 174 26.67 -3.38 7.82
CA PRO A 174 27.53 -4.52 8.12
C PRO A 174 28.96 -4.13 7.74
N ALA A 175 29.90 -4.28 8.68
CA ALA A 175 31.31 -4.05 8.38
C ALA A 175 31.69 -4.90 7.15
N PRO A 176 32.42 -4.34 6.17
CA PRO A 176 32.89 -5.14 5.05
C PRO A 176 33.65 -6.35 5.60
N ALA A 177 33.28 -7.54 5.13
CA ALA A 177 33.96 -8.76 5.52
C ALA A 177 35.47 -8.57 5.33
N PRO A 178 36.31 -8.98 6.30
CA PRO A 178 37.75 -8.86 6.15
C PRO A 178 38.16 -9.55 4.84
N PRO A 179 39.12 -8.98 4.08
CA PRO A 179 39.60 -9.61 2.87
C PRO A 179 40.05 -11.04 3.21
N CYS A 180 39.48 -12.02 2.51
CA CYS A 180 39.92 -13.40 2.60
C CYS A 180 41.38 -13.44 2.15
N THR A 181 42.31 -13.47 3.11
CA THR A 181 43.72 -13.67 2.82
C THR A 181 43.85 -15.09 2.30
N THR A 182 43.96 -15.26 0.98
CA THR A 182 44.46 -16.49 0.38
C THR A 182 45.91 -16.65 0.82
N THR A 183 46.12 -17.33 1.95
CA THR A 183 47.43 -17.86 2.29
C THR A 183 47.77 -18.89 1.21
N VAL A 184 48.67 -18.51 0.31
CA VAL A 184 49.30 -19.45 -0.62
C VAL A 184 50.09 -20.42 0.26
N MET A 185 49.60 -21.65 0.42
CA MET A 185 50.35 -22.70 1.10
C MET A 185 51.57 -23.06 0.24
N GLU A 186 52.75 -22.81 0.79
CA GLU A 186 54.03 -23.28 0.27
C GLU A 186 54.04 -24.82 0.27
N VAL A 187 54.28 -25.41 -0.90
CA VAL A 187 54.27 -26.87 -1.09
C VAL A 187 55.57 -27.46 -0.54
N ALA A 188 55.46 -28.21 0.56
CA ALA A 188 56.55 -29.06 1.08
C ALA A 188 56.71 -30.34 0.22
N PRO A 189 57.93 -30.90 0.12
CA PRO A 189 58.23 -31.95 -0.84
C PRO A 189 57.68 -33.33 -0.45
N THR A 190 57.33 -34.07 -1.50
CA THR A 190 56.74 -35.41 -1.56
C THR A 190 57.54 -36.48 -0.82
N THR A 191 56.87 -37.27 0.02
CA THR A 191 57.29 -38.66 0.33
C THR A 191 56.09 -39.62 0.24
N THR A 192 56.11 -40.41 -0.84
CA THR A 192 55.60 -41.78 -1.08
C THR A 192 54.41 -42.38 -0.27
N ILE A 193 53.25 -42.50 -0.95
CA ILE A 193 52.33 -43.65 -1.24
C ILE A 193 52.51 -44.94 -0.38
N PRO A 194 51.47 -45.69 0.12
CA PRO A 194 50.34 -46.28 -0.65
C PRO A 194 48.92 -46.17 -0.04
N SER A 195 47.90 -45.88 -0.84
CA SER A 195 47.06 -46.78 -1.67
C SER A 195 46.00 -47.57 -0.87
N THR A 196 44.72 -47.29 -1.16
CA THR A 196 43.66 -48.29 -1.37
C THR A 196 42.35 -47.60 -1.80
N THR A 197 42.08 -47.76 -3.09
CA THR A 197 40.82 -48.17 -3.73
C THR A 197 39.50 -47.48 -3.34
N ALA A 198 38.98 -46.76 -4.35
CA ALA A 198 37.61 -46.26 -4.47
C ALA A 198 36.60 -47.36 -4.81
N THR A 199 35.32 -47.13 -4.50
CA THR A 199 34.13 -47.55 -5.28
C THR A 199 32.99 -46.61 -4.83
N SER A 200 32.49 -45.68 -5.66
CA SER A 200 31.34 -45.79 -6.60
C SER A 200 30.05 -46.26 -5.90
N ALA A 201 28.83 -45.84 -6.22
CA ALA A 201 28.21 -44.83 -7.07
C ALA A 201 26.69 -44.80 -6.70
N ALA A 202 25.99 -43.76 -7.16
CA ALA A 202 24.56 -43.58 -7.47
C ALA A 202 23.47 -44.59 -6.98
N ASP A 203 22.30 -44.05 -6.56
CA ASP A 203 21.00 -44.16 -7.29
C ASP A 203 19.83 -43.60 -6.42
N ILE A 204 19.03 -42.65 -6.94
CA ILE A 204 17.69 -42.77 -7.55
C ILE A 204 16.61 -43.39 -6.64
N SER A 205 15.55 -42.63 -6.32
CA SER A 205 14.16 -43.00 -6.68
C SER A 205 13.10 -41.99 -6.20
N THR A 206 12.23 -41.65 -7.15
CA THR A 206 10.88 -41.07 -7.11
C THR A 206 9.88 -41.78 -6.19
N SER A 207 8.85 -41.05 -5.71
CA SER A 207 7.43 -41.43 -5.87
C SER A 207 6.46 -40.28 -5.54
N ALA A 208 5.40 -40.20 -6.34
CA ALA A 208 4.21 -39.36 -6.16
C ALA A 208 3.04 -40.25 -5.71
N MET A 209 2.03 -39.67 -5.05
CA MET A 209 0.69 -40.27 -4.95
C MET A 209 -0.41 -39.21 -4.87
N THR A 210 -1.51 -39.52 -5.53
CA THR A 210 -2.68 -38.71 -5.87
C THR A 210 -3.93 -39.22 -5.13
N THR A 211 -5.05 -38.50 -5.28
CA THR A 211 -6.50 -38.85 -5.13
C THR A 211 -7.17 -38.31 -3.85
N SER A 212 -8.43 -37.82 -3.81
CA SER A 212 -9.47 -37.51 -4.81
C SER A 212 -10.70 -36.85 -4.14
N SER A 213 -11.35 -35.93 -4.88
CA SER A 213 -12.79 -35.55 -4.97
C SER A 213 -13.81 -35.74 -3.83
N SER A 214 -14.73 -34.77 -3.69
CA SER A 214 -16.19 -34.96 -3.86
C SER A 214 -16.95 -33.62 -3.96
N VAL A 215 -18.00 -33.63 -4.77
CA VAL A 215 -18.94 -32.55 -5.15
C VAL A 215 -20.31 -32.90 -4.57
N GLU A 216 -21.07 -31.91 -4.09
CA GLU A 216 -22.52 -32.02 -3.89
C GLU A 216 -23.26 -30.74 -4.29
N SER A 217 -24.45 -30.94 -4.84
CA SER A 217 -25.35 -29.96 -5.45
C SER A 217 -26.76 -30.10 -4.89
N SER A 218 -27.47 -28.99 -4.66
CA SER A 218 -28.94 -28.79 -4.64
C SER A 218 -29.21 -27.49 -3.85
N SER A 219 -30.27 -26.68 -4.00
CA SER A 219 -31.46 -26.63 -4.85
C SER A 219 -32.05 -25.19 -4.76
N ASN A 220 -32.91 -24.84 -5.72
CA ASN A 220 -33.61 -23.56 -5.85
C ASN A 220 -34.51 -23.20 -4.64
N ALA A 221 -34.50 -21.92 -4.26
CA ALA A 221 -35.65 -21.27 -3.61
C ALA A 221 -35.89 -19.89 -4.23
N SER A 222 -37.07 -19.74 -4.82
CA SER A 222 -37.62 -18.52 -5.39
C SER A 222 -38.11 -17.62 -4.25
N THR A 223 -37.56 -16.40 -4.14
CA THR A 223 -38.10 -15.37 -3.24
C THR A 223 -38.62 -14.23 -4.08
N THR A 224 -39.94 -14.03 -3.99
CA THR A 224 -40.71 -12.97 -4.63
C THR A 224 -40.20 -11.59 -4.25
N ILE A 225 -39.84 -10.79 -5.26
CA ILE A 225 -39.59 -9.36 -5.14
C ILE A 225 -40.94 -8.65 -5.00
N THR A 226 -41.19 -8.03 -3.85
CA THR A 226 -42.26 -7.03 -3.73
C THR A 226 -41.70 -5.68 -4.14
N VAL A 227 -42.21 -5.15 -5.24
CA VAL A 227 -41.97 -3.78 -5.68
C VAL A 227 -42.75 -2.85 -4.75
N VAL A 228 -42.04 -2.01 -3.99
CA VAL A 228 -42.65 -0.94 -3.20
C VAL A 228 -42.50 0.38 -3.97
N ASP A 229 -43.64 1.02 -4.22
CA ASP A 229 -43.82 2.29 -4.93
C ASP A 229 -43.04 3.44 -4.24
N PRO A 230 -42.18 4.20 -4.94
CA PRO A 230 -41.29 5.19 -4.33
C PRO A 230 -41.98 6.56 -4.04
N ARG A 231 -43.28 6.60 -3.75
CA ARG A 231 -43.99 7.88 -3.57
C ARG A 231 -44.85 7.96 -2.31
N ALA A 232 -44.21 7.83 -1.15
CA ALA A 232 -44.73 8.38 0.11
C ALA A 232 -43.60 8.57 1.13
N MET A 233 -43.75 9.57 2.00
CA MET A 233 -42.90 9.92 3.15
C MET A 233 -41.78 10.96 2.90
N LEU A 234 -42.20 12.16 2.47
CA LEU A 234 -41.58 13.41 2.90
C LEU A 234 -41.99 13.66 4.37
N GLY A 235 -41.13 13.27 5.30
CA GLY A 235 -41.22 13.62 6.72
C GLY A 235 -39.83 13.97 7.21
N GLY A 236 -39.63 15.23 7.59
CA GLY A 236 -38.34 15.76 8.00
C GLY A 236 -37.75 15.01 9.19
N MET A 237 -36.51 14.56 9.03
CA MET A 237 -35.66 14.14 10.14
C MET A 237 -34.48 15.11 10.20
N SER A 238 -34.48 15.94 11.24
CA SER A 238 -33.31 16.67 11.70
C SER A 238 -32.20 15.68 12.02
N MET A 239 -31.06 15.77 11.33
CA MET A 239 -29.85 15.07 11.75
C MET A 239 -29.28 15.76 12.99
N GLU A 240 -29.62 15.25 14.16
CA GLU A 240 -28.79 15.46 15.34
C GLU A 240 -27.51 14.62 15.17
N PHE A 241 -26.38 15.30 15.00
CA PHE A 241 -25.07 14.69 15.13
C PHE A 241 -24.87 14.30 16.60
N ASN A 242 -25.11 13.03 16.93
CA ASN A 242 -24.67 12.48 18.19
C ASN A 242 -23.13 12.40 18.18
N ALA A 243 -22.50 13.41 18.77
CA ALA A 243 -21.08 13.38 19.09
C ALA A 243 -20.86 12.26 20.12
N VAL A 244 -20.41 11.10 19.65
CA VAL A 244 -19.84 10.09 20.55
C VAL A 244 -18.62 10.72 21.19
N ALA A 245 -18.70 10.94 22.50
CA ALA A 245 -17.59 11.44 23.31
C ALA A 245 -16.37 10.53 23.08
N MET A 246 -15.37 11.05 22.38
CA MET A 246 -14.08 10.39 22.26
C MET A 246 -13.42 10.43 23.63
N GLY A 247 -13.56 9.35 24.38
CA GLY A 247 -12.92 9.18 25.69
C GLY A 247 -11.42 9.50 25.61
N GLU A 248 -10.93 10.19 26.65
CA GLU A 248 -9.56 10.67 26.80
C GLU A 248 -8.55 9.58 26.46
N SER A 249 -7.60 9.91 25.59
CA SER A 249 -6.41 9.08 25.35
C SER A 249 -5.62 8.99 26.66
N VAL A 250 -5.45 7.78 27.17
CA VAL A 250 -4.54 7.53 28.30
C VAL A 250 -3.11 7.66 27.77
N TYR A 251 -2.48 8.81 28.00
CA TYR A 251 -1.05 8.99 27.74
C TYR A 251 -0.25 8.17 28.78
N VAL A 252 0.92 7.68 28.38
CA VAL A 252 1.86 6.99 29.28
C VAL A 252 2.15 7.93 30.45
N LYS A 253 1.72 7.53 31.65
CA LYS A 253 1.99 8.24 32.91
C LYS A 253 3.38 7.88 33.44
#